data_AF-A0A3D4U247-F1
#
_entry.id   AF-A0A3D4U247-F1
#
_cell.length_a   1.000
_cell.length_b   1.000
_cell.length_c   1.000
_cell.angle_alpha   90.00
_cell.angle_beta   90.00
_cell.angle_gamma   90.00
#
_symmetry.space_group_name_H-M   'P 1'
#
loop_
_entity.id
_entity.type
_entity.pdbx_description
1 polymer ?
#
loop_
_entity_poly.entity_id
_entity_poly.type
_entity_poly.pdbx_seq_one_letter_code
_entity_poly.pdbx_strand_id
1 'polypeptide(L)'
;MKTLLLFENHPPELEDAFKAASVAVRRGGGIVCLCCLPIHCEAYDVAECWHEPMETIKKTALANSLEVEVLFRFYEARRALPERLGAGDIDLVIALQGGGSGNGSS
;
A
#
# COMPACT_ATOMS: atom_id res chain seq x y z
N MET A 1 -10.14 6.20 12.99
CA MET A 1 -8.69 6.26 12.71
C MET A 1 -8.33 5.09 11.81
N LYS A 2 -7.38 5.28 10.89
CA LYS A 2 -6.97 4.28 9.90
C LYS A 2 -5.45 4.25 9.78
N THR A 3 -4.90 3.06 9.54
CA THR A 3 -3.50 2.90 9.14
C THR A 3 -3.37 3.00 7.62
N LEU A 4 -2.44 3.82 7.14
CA LEU A 4 -2.13 3.96 5.71
C LEU A 4 -0.91 3.10 5.35
N LEU A 5 -1.09 2.22 4.38
CA LEU A 5 -0.02 1.45 3.74
C LEU A 5 0.35 2.17 2.43
N LEU A 6 1.55 2.75 2.38
CA LEU A 6 2.03 3.48 1.22
C LEU A 6 2.90 2.56 0.37
N PHE A 7 2.52 2.41 -0.89
CA PHE A 7 3.26 1.64 -1.89
C PHE A 7 3.69 2.56 -3.01
N GLU A 8 4.94 2.48 -3.42
CA GLU A 8 5.49 3.34 -4.46
C GLU A 8 6.14 2.50 -5.56
N ASN A 9 5.83 2.85 -6.82
CA ASN A 9 6.37 2.29 -8.06
C ASN A 9 5.98 0.86 -8.40
N HIS A 10 5.72 0.01 -7.40
CA HIS A 10 5.48 -1.41 -7.60
C HIS A 10 4.68 -2.02 -6.44
N PRO A 11 3.96 -3.13 -6.69
CA PRO A 11 3.32 -3.87 -5.62
C PRO A 11 4.34 -4.39 -4.61
N PRO A 12 3.98 -4.48 -3.31
CA PRO A 12 4.83 -5.09 -2.30
C PRO A 12 4.94 -6.61 -2.54
N GLU A 13 5.97 -7.23 -1.98
CA GLU A 13 5.99 -8.69 -1.85
C GLU A 13 4.86 -9.17 -0.93
N LEU A 14 4.38 -10.40 -1.14
CA LEU A 14 3.26 -10.96 -0.37
C LEU A 14 3.56 -11.03 1.13
N GLU A 15 4.80 -11.36 1.51
CA GLU A 15 5.21 -11.41 2.90
C GLU A 15 5.17 -10.03 3.57
N ASP A 16 5.62 -8.99 2.87
CA ASP A 16 5.61 -7.63 3.36
C ASP A 16 4.18 -7.07 3.45
N ALA A 17 3.34 -7.37 2.46
CA ALA A 17 1.92 -7.06 2.49
C ALA A 17 1.24 -7.70 3.72
N PHE A 18 1.53 -8.97 4.00
CA PHE A 18 1.01 -9.67 5.17
C PHE A 18 1.51 -9.07 6.49
N LYS A 19 2.82 -8.78 6.59
CA LYS A 19 3.41 -8.17 7.79
C LYS A 19 2.79 -6.80 8.07
N ALA A 20 2.68 -5.95 7.05
CA ALA A 20 2.12 -4.63 7.18
C ALA A 20 0.64 -4.67 7.56
N ALA A 21 -0.16 -5.55 6.93
CA ALA A 21 -1.55 -5.78 7.33
C ALA A 21 -1.65 -6.27 8.78
N SER A 22 -0.77 -7.17 9.21
CA SER A 22 -0.73 -7.68 10.58
C SER A 22 -0.35 -6.61 11.61
N VAL A 23 0.47 -5.62 11.23
CA VAL A 23 0.75 -4.45 12.08
C VAL A 23 -0.46 -3.53 12.15
N ALA A 24 -1.08 -3.21 11.00
CA ALA A 24 -2.28 -2.38 10.93
C ALA A 24 -3.44 -2.98 11.75
N VAL A 25 -3.68 -4.29 11.61
CA VAL A 25 -4.70 -5.03 12.37
C VAL A 25 -4.52 -4.89 13.87
N ARG A 26 -3.28 -4.97 14.37
CA ARG A 26 -3.00 -4.85 15.81
C ARG A 26 -3.31 -3.47 16.38
N ARG A 27 -3.36 -2.42 15.54
CA ARG A 27 -3.79 -1.09 15.97
C ARG A 27 -5.31 -0.93 15.97
N GLY A 28 -6.00 -1.73 15.18
CA GLY A 28 -7.44 -1.58 14.94
C GLY A 28 -7.78 -0.40 14.03
N GLY A 29 -9.06 -0.23 13.72
CA GLY A 29 -9.53 0.76 12.74
C GLY A 29 -9.43 0.28 11.29
N GLY A 30 -9.59 1.19 10.32
CA GLY A 30 -9.53 0.83 8.90
C GLY A 30 -8.09 0.77 8.35
N ILE A 31 -7.92 0.15 7.19
CA ILE A 31 -6.68 0.16 6.42
C ILE A 31 -6.89 0.95 5.13
N VAL A 32 -5.94 1.80 4.78
CA VAL A 32 -5.91 2.50 3.48
C VAL A 32 -4.65 2.08 2.74
N CYS A 33 -4.80 1.40 1.61
CA CYS A 33 -3.70 1.12 0.69
C CYS A 33 -3.58 2.28 -0.29
N LEU A 34 -2.49 3.04 -0.23
CA LEU A 34 -2.18 4.13 -1.16
C LEU A 34 -1.12 3.65 -2.16
N CYS A 35 -1.58 3.25 -3.35
CA CYS A 35 -0.77 2.68 -4.42
C CYS A 35 -0.36 3.77 -5.42
N CYS A 36 0.89 4.25 -5.32
CA CYS A 36 1.43 5.32 -6.15
C CYS A 36 2.26 4.73 -7.30
N LEU A 37 1.83 4.98 -8.54
CA LEU A 37 2.46 4.49 -9.76
C LEU A 37 3.08 5.65 -10.55
N PRO A 38 4.22 5.44 -11.20
CA PRO A 38 4.81 6.43 -12.09
C PRO A 38 3.89 6.71 -13.28
N ILE A 39 3.80 7.98 -13.69
CA ILE A 39 2.94 8.48 -14.79
C ILE A 39 3.22 7.73 -16.10
N HIS A 40 4.44 7.22 -16.31
CA HIS A 40 4.82 6.48 -17.52
C HIS A 40 4.38 5.02 -17.55
N CYS A 41 3.76 4.51 -16.48
CA CYS A 41 3.22 3.14 -16.42
C CYS A 41 1.79 3.03 -16.99
N GLU A 42 1.44 3.80 -18.03
CA GLU A 42 0.17 3.66 -18.78
C GLU A 42 0.02 2.28 -19.47
N ALA A 43 1.02 1.41 -19.39
CA ALA A 43 1.12 0.18 -20.19
C ALA A 43 1.08 -1.15 -19.42
N TYR A 44 0.87 -1.16 -18.09
CA TYR A 44 0.78 -2.43 -17.35
C TYR A 44 -0.67 -2.82 -17.08
N ASP A 45 -0.93 -4.12 -17.06
CA ASP A 45 -2.06 -4.76 -16.39
C ASP A 45 -1.95 -4.50 -14.86
N VAL A 46 -1.94 -3.23 -14.46
CA VAL A 46 -1.69 -2.76 -13.08
C VAL A 46 -2.69 -3.39 -12.11
N ALA A 47 -3.88 -3.77 -12.59
CA ALA A 47 -4.82 -4.50 -11.78
C ALA A 47 -4.32 -5.90 -11.38
N GLU A 48 -3.64 -6.62 -12.28
CA GLU A 48 -3.22 -8.01 -12.04
C GLU A 48 -2.03 -8.10 -11.08
N CYS A 49 -0.97 -7.31 -11.28
CA CYS A 49 0.21 -7.40 -10.43
C CYS A 49 -0.02 -6.86 -9.01
N TRP A 50 -1.01 -5.99 -8.82
CA TRP A 50 -1.44 -5.53 -7.50
C TRP A 50 -2.52 -6.42 -6.88
N HIS A 51 -3.11 -7.34 -7.63
CA HIS A 51 -4.21 -8.17 -7.16
C HIS A 51 -3.82 -9.03 -5.96
N GLU A 52 -2.77 -9.86 -6.07
CA GLU A 52 -2.41 -10.80 -5.01
C GLU A 52 -2.01 -10.11 -3.69
N PRO A 53 -1.19 -9.05 -3.70
CA PRO A 53 -0.84 -8.35 -2.47
C PRO A 53 -2.04 -7.60 -1.86
N MET A 54 -2.92 -7.01 -2.68
CA MET A 54 -4.13 -6.37 -2.17
C MET A 54 -5.10 -7.39 -1.59
N GLU A 55 -5.26 -8.55 -2.22
CA GLU A 55 -6.07 -9.66 -1.69
C GLU A 55 -5.50 -10.21 -0.38
N THR A 56 -4.17 -10.25 -0.25
CA THR A 56 -3.50 -10.63 1.00
C THR A 56 -3.88 -9.66 2.12
N ILE A 57 -3.77 -8.36 1.88
CA ILE A 57 -4.14 -7.33 2.87
C ILE A 57 -5.63 -7.41 3.22
N LYS A 58 -6.50 -7.53 2.22
CA LYS A 58 -7.96 -7.65 2.43
C LYS A 58 -8.31 -8.89 3.26
N LYS A 59 -7.73 -10.05 2.96
CA LYS A 59 -7.98 -11.29 3.72
C LYS A 59 -7.55 -11.13 5.18
N THR A 60 -6.37 -10.56 5.42
CA THR A 60 -5.88 -10.30 6.77
C THR A 60 -6.77 -9.31 7.52
N ALA A 61 -7.24 -8.25 6.86
CA ALA A 61 -8.15 -7.27 7.45
C ALA A 61 -9.55 -7.85 7.75
N LEU A 62 -10.12 -8.60 6.79
CA LEU A 62 -11.44 -9.22 6.91
C LEU A 62 -11.50 -10.23 8.06
N ALA A 63 -10.45 -11.04 8.23
CA ALA A 63 -10.33 -11.96 9.35
C ALA A 63 -10.36 -11.26 10.72
N ASN A 64 -10.13 -9.94 10.74
CA ASN A 64 -10.14 -9.10 11.94
C ASN A 64 -11.25 -8.03 11.91
N SER A 65 -12.25 -8.17 11.02
CA SER A 65 -13.39 -7.25 10.88
C SER A 65 -13.00 -5.79 10.60
N LEU A 66 -11.90 -5.57 9.88
CA LEU A 66 -11.45 -4.24 9.49
C LEU A 66 -11.77 -3.94 8.03
N GLU A 67 -12.15 -2.70 7.74
CA GLU A 67 -12.38 -2.22 6.37
C GLU A 67 -11.06 -1.89 5.67
N VAL A 68 -10.99 -2.16 4.36
CA VAL A 68 -9.85 -1.82 3.51
C VAL A 68 -10.30 -0.92 2.37
N GLU A 69 -9.65 0.23 2.25
CA GLU A 69 -9.80 1.18 1.16
C GLU A 69 -8.55 1.11 0.27
N VAL A 70 -8.71 0.94 -1.04
CA VAL A 70 -7.58 0.88 -1.99
C VAL A 70 -7.64 2.09 -2.92
N LEU A 71 -6.57 2.89 -2.91
CA LEU A 71 -6.45 4.13 -3.67
C LEU A 71 -5.27 4.06 -4.63
N PHE A 72 -5.56 4.01 -5.93
CA PHE A 72 -4.55 4.15 -6.96
C PHE A 72 -4.29 5.62 -7.28
N ARG A 73 -3.02 5.99 -7.42
CA ARG A 73 -2.57 7.31 -7.88
C ARG A 73 -1.51 7.11 -8.95
N PHE A 74 -1.72 7.72 -10.11
CA PHE A 74 -0.77 7.71 -11.22
C PHE A 74 0.20 8.89 -11.12
N TYR A 75 0.75 9.11 -9.93
CA TYR A 75 1.80 10.08 -9.65
C TYR A 75 2.52 9.69 -8.35
N GLU A 76 3.67 10.32 -8.12
CA GLU A 76 4.60 9.97 -7.03
C GLU A 76 3.99 10.12 -5.63
N ALA A 77 4.49 9.29 -4.70
CA ALA A 77 4.02 9.26 -3.32
C ALA A 77 4.19 10.60 -2.59
N ARG A 78 5.24 11.36 -2.93
CA ARG A 78 5.51 12.70 -2.34
C ARG A 78 4.36 13.68 -2.53
N ARG A 79 3.55 13.50 -3.58
CA ARG A 79 2.36 14.31 -3.85
C ARG A 79 1.09 13.66 -3.31
N ALA A 80 0.94 12.35 -3.47
CA ALA A 80 -0.26 11.61 -3.04
C ALA A 80 -0.43 11.54 -1.52
N LEU A 81 0.67 11.41 -0.78
CA LEU A 81 0.62 11.24 0.67
C LEU A 81 0.05 12.49 1.39
N PRO A 82 0.55 13.73 1.15
CA PRO A 82 -0.04 14.92 1.77
C PRO A 82 -1.53 15.10 1.45
N GLU A 83 -1.95 14.85 0.21
CA GLU A 83 -3.36 14.92 -0.21
C GLU A 83 -4.22 13.94 0.60
N ARG A 84 -3.75 12.71 0.80
CA ARG A 84 -4.48 11.72 1.60
C ARG A 84 -4.48 12.03 3.09
N LEU A 85 -3.37 12.51 3.64
CA LEU A 85 -3.27 12.91 5.04
C LEU A 85 -4.20 14.10 5.37
N GLY A 86 -4.52 14.93 4.39
CA GLY A 86 -5.47 16.06 4.53
C GLY A 86 -6.88 15.66 4.99
N ALA A 87 -7.28 14.39 4.86
CA ALA A 87 -8.57 13.90 5.38
C ALA A 87 -8.61 13.78 6.92
N GLY A 88 -7.44 13.78 7.60
CA GLY A 88 -7.37 13.80 9.07
C GLY A 88 -7.77 12.52 9.79
N ASP A 89 -7.98 11.41 9.07
CA ASP A 89 -8.39 10.11 9.64
C ASP A 89 -7.23 9.09 9.77
N ILE A 90 -6.00 9.45 9.37
CA ILE A 90 -4.81 8.58 9.42
C ILE A 90 -4.00 8.84 10.70
N ASP A 91 -3.66 7.78 11.44
CA ASP A 91 -2.83 7.83 12.65
C ASP A 91 -1.46 7.16 12.51
N LEU A 92 -1.29 6.26 11.53
CA LEU A 92 -0.03 5.60 11.22
C LEU A 92 0.16 5.50 9.70
N VAL A 93 1.39 5.74 9.25
CA VAL A 93 1.83 5.47 7.88
C VAL A 93 2.91 4.38 7.91
N ILE A 94 2.71 3.32 7.12
CA ILE A 94 3.70 2.28 6.87
C ILE A 94 4.09 2.37 5.39
N ALA A 95 5.30 2.84 5.11
CA ALA A 95 5.83 2.89 3.75
C ALA A 95 6.55 1.59 3.42
N LEU A 96 6.14 0.96 2.32
CA LEU A 96 6.73 -0.29 1.84
C LEU A 96 7.50 0.02 0.55
N GLN A 97 8.82 0.09 0.69
CA GLN A 97 9.73 0.05 -0.45
C GLN A 97 9.86 -1.41 -0.84
N GLY A 98 9.28 -1.81 -1.96
CA GLY A 98 9.60 -3.13 -2.49
C GLY A 98 11.09 -3.18 -2.90
N GLY A 99 11.65 -4.37 -2.78
CA GLY A 99 13.07 -4.63 -2.94
C GLY A 99 13.51 -4.31 -4.36
N GLY A 100 14.07 -3.11 -4.56
CA GLY A 100 15.07 -2.92 -5.60
C GLY A 100 16.22 -3.86 -5.25
N SER A 101 16.28 -5.01 -5.90
CA SER A 101 17.47 -5.84 -5.89
C SER A 101 18.61 -4.92 -6.29
N GLY A 102 19.42 -4.54 -5.30
CA GLY A 102 20.57 -3.71 -5.50
C GLY A 102 21.51 -4.47 -6.41
N ASN A 103 21.41 -4.24 -7.71
CA ASN A 103 22.52 -4.46 -8.62
C ASN A 103 23.57 -3.42 -8.22
N GLY A 104 24.26 -3.70 -7.12
CA GLY A 104 25.57 -3.16 -6.83
C GLY A 104 26.47 -3.65 -7.95
N SER A 105 26.50 -2.91 -9.04
CA SER A 105 27.55 -3.00 -10.04
C SER A 105 28.86 -2.79 -9.30
N SER A 106 29.55 -3.89 -9.04
CA SER A 106 30.98 -3.94 -8.72
C SER A 106 31.72 -4.32 -9.99
#